data_AF-A0A9D1FGC9-F1
#
_entry.id   AF-A0A9D1FGC9-F1
#
_cell.length_a   1.000
_cell.length_b   1.000
_cell.length_c   1.000
_cell.angle_alpha   90.00
_cell.angle_beta   90.00
_cell.angle_gamma   90.00
#
_symmetry.space_group_name_H-M   'P 1'
#
loop_
_entity.id
_entity.type
_entity.pdbx_description
1 polymer ?
#
loop_
_entity_poly.entity_id
_entity_poly.type
_entity_poly.pdbx_seq_one_letter_code
_entity_poly.pdbx_strand_id
1 'polypeptide(L)'
;MKKTLLIAGLVCVTIIPPAAAVTKCVALNSNTTCDTGDGTSGNVVVNATCTTNGTSVDVQIVGSLSSTRGTSEGETKDSIKETNSAPSSSNRLYCWCKMISPAVSKWVYAYYTTNSSDMCSATCSRYLSFNDDFRNALFSNLSD
;
A
#
# COMPACT_ATOMS: atom_id res chain seq x y z
N MET A 1 -8.51 -58.74 -45.94
CA MET A 1 -8.03 -58.65 -44.54
C MET A 1 -6.70 -57.91 -44.59
N LYS A 2 -6.36 -56.82 -43.90
CA LYS A 2 -6.84 -56.16 -42.67
C LYS A 2 -6.76 -54.64 -42.90
N LYS A 3 -7.76 -53.89 -42.42
CA LYS A 3 -7.74 -52.42 -42.30
C LYS A 3 -7.14 -52.09 -40.94
N THR A 4 -6.13 -51.23 -40.89
CA THR A 4 -5.60 -50.71 -39.62
C THR A 4 -5.83 -49.21 -39.59
N LEU A 5 -6.94 -48.81 -38.94
CA LEU A 5 -7.20 -47.43 -38.54
C LEU A 5 -6.31 -47.11 -37.33
N LEU A 6 -5.48 -46.07 -37.43
CA LEU A 6 -4.82 -45.46 -36.28
C LEU A 6 -5.62 -44.22 -35.88
N ILE A 7 -6.46 -44.37 -34.85
CA ILE A 7 -7.07 -43.26 -34.12
C ILE A 7 -6.02 -42.78 -33.13
N ALA A 8 -5.23 -41.77 -33.51
CA ALA A 8 -4.36 -41.05 -32.58
C ALA A 8 -5.18 -39.94 -31.93
N GLY A 9 -5.65 -40.24 -30.70
CA GLY A 9 -6.41 -39.32 -29.87
C GLY A 9 -5.62 -38.04 -29.59
N LEU A 10 -6.17 -36.93 -30.04
CA LEU A 10 -5.76 -35.58 -29.69
C LEU A 10 -6.07 -35.38 -28.19
N VAL A 11 -5.08 -35.59 -27.32
CA VAL A 11 -5.19 -35.23 -25.90
C VAL A 11 -5.16 -33.71 -25.84
N CYS A 12 -6.36 -33.12 -25.84
CA CYS A 12 -6.56 -31.71 -25.54
C CYS A 12 -6.28 -31.52 -24.04
N VAL A 13 -5.00 -31.37 -23.67
CA VAL A 13 -4.63 -30.86 -22.35
C VAL A 13 -5.06 -29.40 -22.35
N THR A 14 -6.28 -29.15 -21.87
CA THR A 14 -6.70 -27.80 -21.49
C THR A 14 -5.78 -27.36 -20.37
N ILE A 15 -4.78 -26.57 -20.72
CA ILE A 15 -3.97 -25.80 -19.78
C ILE A 15 -4.97 -24.84 -19.14
N ILE A 16 -5.54 -25.23 -18.00
CA ILE A 16 -6.29 -24.30 -17.15
C ILE A 16 -5.22 -23.35 -16.65
N PRO A 17 -5.17 -22.08 -17.09
CA PRO A 17 -4.25 -21.12 -16.49
C PRO A 17 -4.54 -21.13 -14.99
N PRO A 18 -3.49 -21.17 -14.13
CA PRO A 18 -3.69 -21.10 -12.69
C PRO A 18 -4.64 -19.94 -12.43
N ALA A 19 -5.73 -20.22 -11.69
CA ALA A 19 -6.79 -19.29 -11.36
C ALA A 19 -6.19 -17.89 -11.23
N ALA A 20 -6.50 -17.04 -12.22
CA ALA A 20 -5.79 -15.80 -12.45
C ALA A 20 -5.56 -15.13 -11.09
N ALA A 21 -4.30 -14.86 -10.76
CA ALA A 21 -4.01 -13.81 -9.81
C ALA A 21 -4.86 -12.64 -10.29
N VAL A 22 -5.92 -12.35 -9.55
CA VAL A 22 -6.81 -11.25 -9.89
C VAL A 22 -5.95 -10.04 -9.60
N THR A 23 -5.16 -9.63 -10.60
CA THR A 23 -4.54 -8.32 -10.67
C THR A 23 -5.72 -7.37 -10.52
N LYS A 24 -5.98 -6.96 -9.27
CA LYS A 24 -6.96 -5.95 -8.99
C LYS A 24 -6.34 -4.68 -9.56
N CYS A 25 -6.62 -4.40 -10.83
CA CYS A 25 -6.23 -3.17 -11.49
C CYS A 25 -6.90 -2.03 -10.76
N VAL A 26 -6.25 -1.55 -9.71
CA VAL A 26 -6.73 -0.47 -8.88
C VAL A 26 -6.17 0.79 -9.50
N ALA A 27 -7.02 1.52 -10.21
CA ALA A 27 -6.66 2.74 -10.91
C ALA A 27 -6.52 3.93 -9.93
N LEU A 28 -5.63 3.80 -8.94
CA LEU A 28 -5.19 4.91 -8.10
C LEU A 28 -4.00 5.58 -8.79
N ASN A 29 -4.02 6.91 -8.87
CA ASN A 29 -3.00 7.72 -9.52
C ASN A 29 -2.95 9.12 -8.88
N SER A 30 -2.25 10.06 -9.51
CA SER A 30 -2.06 11.40 -8.98
C SER A 30 -3.32 12.25 -8.85
N ASN A 31 -4.36 11.92 -9.64
CA ASN A 31 -5.65 12.61 -9.57
C ASN A 31 -6.60 11.96 -8.56
N THR A 32 -6.16 10.90 -7.88
CA THR A 32 -6.93 10.28 -6.81
C THR A 32 -7.01 11.21 -5.62
N THR A 33 -8.23 11.49 -5.18
CA THR A 33 -8.51 12.17 -3.91
C THR A 33 -9.02 11.15 -2.91
N CYS A 34 -8.55 11.19 -1.67
CA CYS A 34 -9.03 10.29 -0.62
C CYS A 34 -9.70 11.07 0.49
N ASP A 35 -10.82 10.56 0.96
CA ASP A 35 -11.48 11.11 2.13
C ASP A 35 -10.65 10.84 3.38
N THR A 36 -10.74 11.71 4.38
CA THR A 36 -10.08 11.50 5.67
C THR A 36 -10.63 10.23 6.30
N GLY A 37 -9.84 9.17 6.29
CA GLY A 37 -10.14 7.97 7.08
C GLY A 37 -10.16 8.33 8.57
N ASP A 38 -11.08 7.74 9.32
CA ASP A 38 -11.18 7.89 10.77
C ASP A 38 -9.94 7.29 11.47
N GLY A 39 -8.84 8.04 11.45
CA GLY A 39 -7.60 7.67 12.11
C GLY A 39 -7.76 7.90 13.61
N THR A 40 -8.11 6.85 14.35
CA THR A 40 -7.95 6.85 15.81
C THR A 40 -6.47 6.74 16.16
N SER A 41 -6.05 7.41 17.24
CA SER A 41 -4.68 7.31 17.75
C SER A 41 -4.33 5.85 18.07
N GLY A 42 -3.30 5.30 17.44
CA GLY A 42 -2.89 3.90 17.62
C GLY A 42 -2.07 3.35 16.45
N ASN A 43 -1.38 2.22 16.65
CA ASN A 43 -0.92 1.33 15.58
C ASN A 43 -2.14 0.64 14.93
N VAL A 44 -2.94 1.40 14.21
CA VAL A 44 -4.25 0.99 13.69
C VAL A 44 -4.23 1.09 12.19
N VAL A 45 -4.70 0.04 11.54
CA VAL A 45 -5.02 0.08 10.11
C VAL A 45 -6.13 1.11 9.91
N VAL A 46 -5.83 2.17 9.16
CA VAL A 46 -6.81 3.19 8.80
C VAL A 46 -7.47 2.79 7.49
N ASN A 47 -8.80 2.82 7.47
CA ASN A 47 -9.58 2.69 6.25
C ASN A 47 -9.84 4.08 5.68
N ALA A 48 -9.69 4.24 4.38
CA ALA A 48 -10.05 5.45 3.66
C ALA A 48 -10.72 5.08 2.33
N THR A 49 -11.55 5.97 1.80
CA THR A 49 -12.13 5.79 0.46
C THR A 49 -11.44 6.77 -0.48
N CYS A 50 -10.84 6.24 -1.54
CA CYS A 50 -10.11 7.00 -2.55
C CYS A 50 -10.91 7.00 -3.86
N THR A 51 -11.16 8.18 -4.40
CA THR A 51 -11.95 8.39 -5.61
C THR A 51 -11.08 8.90 -6.75
N THR A 52 -11.17 8.24 -7.91
CA THR A 52 -10.46 8.61 -9.13
C THR A 52 -11.43 8.55 -10.30
N ASN A 53 -11.58 9.63 -11.06
CA ASN A 53 -12.47 9.70 -12.22
C ASN A 53 -13.90 9.19 -11.92
N GLY A 54 -14.43 9.50 -10.73
CA GLY A 54 -15.77 9.06 -10.29
C GLY A 54 -15.87 7.60 -9.84
N THR A 55 -14.77 6.84 -9.81
CA THR A 55 -14.72 5.49 -9.25
C THR A 55 -14.09 5.53 -7.86
N SER A 56 -14.81 5.04 -6.86
CA SER A 56 -14.33 4.96 -5.48
C SER A 56 -13.78 3.57 -5.17
N VAL A 57 -12.66 3.53 -4.45
CA VAL A 57 -11.96 2.33 -4.00
C VAL A 57 -11.63 2.49 -2.53
N ASP A 58 -12.02 1.50 -1.72
CA ASP A 58 -11.62 1.47 -0.32
C ASP A 58 -10.17 1.01 -0.21
N VAL A 59 -9.37 1.78 0.52
CA VAL A 59 -7.96 1.50 0.79
C VAL A 59 -7.74 1.30 2.28
N GLN A 60 -6.75 0.48 2.60
CA GLN A 60 -6.27 0.30 3.96
C GLN A 60 -4.83 0.70 4.05
N ILE A 61 -4.50 1.54 5.05
CA ILE A 61 -3.16 2.07 5.26
C ILE A 61 -2.74 1.80 6.69
N VAL A 62 -1.50 1.36 6.87
CA VAL A 62 -0.85 1.27 8.18
C VAL A 62 0.18 2.39 8.31
N GLY A 63 0.27 2.98 9.49
CA GLY A 63 1.35 3.89 9.85
C GLY A 63 2.23 3.29 10.94
N SER A 64 3.54 3.32 10.75
CA SER A 64 4.53 2.80 11.70
C SER A 64 5.55 3.87 12.08
N LEU A 65 5.90 3.91 13.37
CA LEU A 65 7.06 4.65 13.86
C LEU A 65 8.34 3.89 13.50
N SER A 66 9.34 4.61 12.99
CA SER A 66 10.61 4.02 12.60
C SER A 66 11.82 4.86 13.02
N SER A 67 12.91 4.17 13.30
CA SER A 67 14.26 4.77 13.39
C SER A 67 14.92 4.96 12.02
N THR A 68 14.33 4.39 10.96
CA THR A 68 14.78 4.60 9.59
C THR A 68 14.51 6.05 9.19
N ARG A 69 15.58 6.79 8.94
CA ARG A 69 15.52 8.21 8.55
C ARG A 69 14.78 8.39 7.23
N GLY A 70 13.77 9.26 7.25
CA GLY A 70 13.19 9.90 6.07
C GLY A 70 13.78 11.29 5.88
N THR A 71 13.96 11.70 4.63
CA THR A 71 14.61 12.95 4.22
C THR A 71 13.63 13.95 3.64
N SER A 72 12.63 13.48 2.91
CA SER A 72 11.58 14.29 2.29
C SER A 72 10.28 13.51 2.21
N GLU A 73 9.15 14.17 2.44
CA GLU A 73 7.81 13.59 2.29
C GLU A 73 7.68 12.90 0.92
N GLY A 74 7.08 11.70 0.90
CA GLY A 74 7.02 10.89 -0.31
C GLY A 74 8.25 10.01 -0.56
N GLU A 75 9.33 10.11 0.22
CA GLU A 75 10.47 9.16 0.12
C GLU A 75 9.97 7.73 0.33
N THR A 76 10.36 6.81 -0.55
CA THR A 76 9.94 5.41 -0.48
C THR A 76 11.05 4.48 0.01
N LYS A 77 10.70 3.43 0.77
CA LYS A 77 11.58 2.31 1.12
C LYS A 77 10.86 0.98 1.04
N ASP A 78 11.59 -0.07 0.68
CA ASP A 78 11.04 -1.44 0.67
C ASP A 78 10.84 -1.97 2.11
N SER A 79 11.69 -1.53 3.04
CA SER A 79 11.61 -1.88 4.46
C SER A 79 12.02 -0.72 5.37
N ILE A 80 11.51 -0.76 6.60
CA ILE A 80 11.80 0.20 7.66
C ILE A 80 12.15 -0.54 8.94
N LYS A 81 12.91 0.10 9.84
CA LYS A 81 13.21 -0.42 11.17
C LYS A 81 12.19 0.14 12.14
N GLU A 82 11.06 -0.56 12.27
CA GLU A 82 10.00 -0.19 13.20
C GLU A 82 10.54 -0.05 14.62
N THR A 83 9.94 0.86 15.38
CA THR A 83 10.32 1.08 16.77
C THR A 83 9.13 1.55 17.58
N ASN A 84 9.02 0.98 18.79
CA ASN A 84 8.05 1.41 19.80
C ASN A 84 8.72 2.28 20.88
N SER A 85 9.98 2.69 20.65
CA SER A 85 10.73 3.51 21.60
C SER A 85 10.16 4.91 21.64
N ALA A 86 10.14 5.50 22.83
CA ALA A 86 9.84 6.92 22.94
C ALA A 86 10.96 7.75 22.29
N PRO A 87 10.63 8.86 21.61
CA PRO A 87 11.61 9.76 21.05
C PRO A 87 12.39 10.39 22.19
N SER A 88 13.68 10.53 21.97
CA SER A 88 14.57 11.28 22.84
C SER A 88 15.16 12.43 22.05
N SER A 89 15.77 13.40 22.74
CA SER A 89 16.55 14.46 22.08
C SER A 89 17.67 13.91 21.17
N SER A 90 18.10 12.67 21.40
CA SER A 90 19.11 11.95 20.62
C SER A 90 18.54 11.03 19.54
N ASN A 91 17.22 10.76 19.52
CA ASN A 91 16.62 9.79 18.61
C ASN A 91 15.37 10.37 17.93
N ARG A 92 15.54 10.82 16.68
CA ARG A 92 14.44 11.27 15.83
C ARG A 92 13.65 10.07 15.36
N LEU A 93 12.34 10.11 15.51
CA LEU A 93 11.44 9.09 14.99
C LEU A 93 10.78 9.59 13.71
N TYR A 94 10.56 8.68 12.77
CA TYR A 94 10.04 8.97 11.45
C TYR A 94 8.76 8.16 11.26
N CYS A 95 7.69 8.83 10.83
CA CYS A 95 6.45 8.17 10.47
C CYS A 95 6.51 7.70 9.03
N TRP A 96 6.33 6.41 8.85
CA TRP A 96 6.25 5.74 7.56
C TRP A 96 4.87 5.14 7.41
N CYS A 97 4.33 5.23 6.21
CA CYS A 97 3.00 4.79 5.85
C CYS A 97 3.07 3.73 4.77
N LYS A 98 2.13 2.79 4.77
CA LYS A 98 2.07 1.75 3.76
C LYS A 98 0.62 1.37 3.48
N MET A 99 0.24 1.35 2.20
CA MET A 99 -1.02 0.77 1.79
C MET A 99 -0.90 -0.75 1.81
N ILE A 100 -1.90 -1.42 2.38
CA ILE A 100 -1.94 -2.89 2.52
C ILE A 100 -3.14 -3.51 1.80
N SER A 101 -4.09 -2.68 1.36
CA SER A 101 -5.25 -3.09 0.57
C SER A 101 -5.71 -1.90 -0.27
N PRO A 102 -6.20 -2.11 -1.51
CA PRO A 102 -6.34 -3.40 -2.21
C PRO A 102 -5.05 -3.95 -2.84
N ALA A 103 -4.00 -3.13 -2.90
CA ALA A 103 -2.66 -3.48 -3.33
C ALA A 103 -1.66 -3.02 -2.27
N VAL A 104 -0.48 -3.65 -2.23
CA VAL A 104 0.53 -3.33 -1.22
C VAL A 104 1.49 -2.27 -1.77
N SER A 105 1.72 -1.18 -1.06
CA SER A 105 2.72 -0.18 -1.48
C SER A 105 4.09 -0.45 -0.86
N LYS A 106 5.11 0.25 -1.36
CA LYS A 106 6.32 0.54 -0.55
C LYS A 106 5.95 1.35 0.69
N TRP A 107 6.86 1.38 1.68
CA TRP A 107 6.77 2.35 2.76
C TRP A 107 7.03 3.75 2.24
N VAL A 108 6.17 4.70 2.56
CA VAL A 108 6.26 6.10 2.17
C VAL A 108 6.44 6.95 3.42
N TYR A 109 7.50 7.75 3.46
CA TYR A 109 7.74 8.67 4.55
C TYR A 109 6.73 9.82 4.52
N ALA A 110 6.06 10.04 5.63
CA ALA A 110 5.11 11.15 5.80
C ALA A 110 5.75 12.32 6.52
N TYR A 111 6.30 12.10 7.72
CA TYR A 111 6.73 13.19 8.61
C TYR A 111 7.67 12.70 9.72
N TYR A 112 8.50 13.57 10.29
CA TYR A 112 9.32 13.25 11.46
C TYR A 112 8.58 13.68 12.72
N THR A 113 8.53 12.84 13.75
CA THR A 113 7.85 13.17 15.00
C THR A 113 8.80 13.14 16.19
N THR A 114 8.55 14.03 17.15
CA THR A 114 9.18 14.05 18.47
C THR A 114 8.28 13.46 19.54
N ASN A 115 7.16 12.82 19.17
CA ASN A 115 6.21 12.19 20.10
C ASN A 115 6.18 10.67 19.92
N SER A 116 6.17 9.93 21.04
CA SER A 116 6.17 8.45 21.08
C SER A 116 4.84 7.81 20.76
N SER A 117 3.76 8.57 20.88
CA SER A 117 2.41 8.05 20.73
C SER A 117 2.10 7.96 19.24
N ASP A 118 2.01 6.75 18.70
CA ASP A 118 0.88 6.20 17.92
C ASP A 118 0.15 7.10 16.88
N MET A 119 0.77 8.21 16.49
CA MET A 119 0.19 9.24 15.61
C MET A 119 0.52 8.96 14.15
N CYS A 120 1.39 7.98 13.84
CA CYS A 120 1.76 7.74 12.45
C CYS A 120 0.54 7.31 11.64
N SER A 121 -0.33 6.42 12.14
CA SER A 121 -1.56 6.02 11.45
C SER A 121 -2.49 7.20 11.16
N ALA A 122 -2.74 8.06 12.16
CA ALA A 122 -3.53 9.27 11.99
C ALA A 122 -2.87 10.26 11.01
N THR A 123 -1.54 10.37 11.06
CA THR A 123 -0.74 11.20 10.13
C THR A 123 -0.83 10.65 8.71
N CYS A 124 -0.73 9.34 8.52
CA CYS A 124 -0.89 8.69 7.22
C CYS A 124 -2.27 8.96 6.63
N SER A 125 -3.33 8.85 7.43
CA SER A 125 -4.70 9.19 7.01
C SER A 125 -4.81 10.64 6.56
N ARG A 126 -4.25 11.55 7.35
CA ARG A 126 -4.26 12.98 7.06
C ARG A 126 -3.49 13.24 5.76
N TYR A 127 -2.26 12.77 5.64
CA TYR A 127 -1.43 13.00 4.46
C TYR A 127 -2.04 12.40 3.20
N LEU A 128 -2.71 11.25 3.33
CA LEU A 128 -3.49 10.68 2.23
C LEU A 128 -4.53 11.68 1.71
N SER A 129 -5.23 12.42 2.57
CA SER A 129 -6.29 13.33 2.11
C SER A 129 -5.80 14.64 1.50
N PHE A 130 -4.68 15.20 1.95
CA PHE A 130 -4.27 16.57 1.55
C PHE A 130 -2.87 16.71 0.93
N ASN A 131 -2.02 15.67 0.92
CA ASN A 131 -0.64 15.76 0.42
C ASN A 131 -0.49 14.98 -0.91
N ASP A 132 -0.38 15.72 -2.01
CA ASP A 132 -0.30 15.18 -3.37
C ASP A 132 0.98 14.35 -3.58
N ASP A 133 2.14 14.82 -3.11
CA ASP A 133 3.42 14.12 -3.26
C ASP A 133 3.40 12.78 -2.51
N PHE A 134 2.84 12.77 -1.30
CA PHE A 134 2.64 11.55 -0.53
C PHE A 134 1.71 10.56 -1.24
N ARG A 135 0.55 11.02 -1.74
CA ARG A 135 -0.38 10.16 -2.51
C ARG A 135 0.29 9.60 -3.77
N ASN A 136 1.00 10.45 -4.50
CA ASN A 136 1.73 10.05 -5.71
C ASN A 136 2.75 8.96 -5.40
N ALA A 137 3.55 9.13 -4.35
CA ALA A 137 4.53 8.14 -3.92
C ALA A 137 3.87 6.81 -3.51
N LEU A 138 2.74 6.90 -2.79
CA LEU A 138 1.99 5.74 -2.32
C LEU A 138 1.40 4.92 -3.48
N PHE A 139 0.78 5.59 -4.46
CA PHE A 139 0.08 4.93 -5.57
C PHE A 139 0.97 4.57 -6.77
N SER A 140 2.13 5.20 -6.93
CA SER A 140 3.07 4.84 -8.01
C SER A 140 3.92 3.60 -7.72
N ASN A 141 3.89 3.10 -6.48
CA ASN A 141 4.71 1.98 -6.02
C ASN A 141 3.87 0.80 -5.50
N LEU A 142 2.70 0.57 -6.11
CA LEU A 142 1.84 -0.56 -5.77
C LEU A 142 2.39 -1.85 -6.37
N SER A 143 2.50 -2.88 -5.53
CA SER A 143 2.74 -4.27 -5.93
C SER A 143 1.43 -5.04 -5.89
N ASP A 144 1.24 -5.91 -6.90
CA ASP A 144 0.15 -6.90 -6.99
C ASP A 144 0.19 -7.93 -5.84
#